data_AF-A0A3S5B4Y8-F1
#
_entry.id   AF-A0A3S5B4Y8-F1
#
_cell.length_a   1.000
_cell.length_b   1.000
_cell.length_c   1.000
_cell.angle_alpha   90.00
_cell.angle_beta   90.00
_cell.angle_gamma   90.00
#
_symmetry.space_group_name_H-M   'P 1'
#
loop_
_entity.id
_entity.type
_entity.pdbx_description
1 polymer ?
#
loop_
_entity_poly.entity_id
_entity_poly.type
_entity_poly.pdbx_seq_one_letter_code
_entity_poly.pdbx_strand_id
1 'polypeptide(L)'
;MLLSPRYSSVQVQVFGDTHGNYVYLWERDCSIQRRHQKIIEEAPAPGLTWETRKAIGEAAVRAAGAVKYTGAGTVEFVMDSMQKFFFMEMNTRLQVG
;
A
#
# COMPACT_ATOMS: atom_id res chain seq x y z
N MET A 1 12.83 -17.87 -3.56
CA MET A 1 12.17 -18.98 -4.27
C MET A 1 10.66 -18.88 -4.06
N LEU A 2 10.01 -17.91 -4.71
CA LEU A 2 8.57 -17.88 -4.97
C LEU A 2 8.43 -17.05 -6.25
N LEU A 3 7.65 -17.54 -7.22
CA LEU A 3 7.44 -16.92 -8.53
C LEU A 3 7.06 -15.45 -8.33
N SER A 4 7.90 -14.53 -8.80
CA SER A 4 7.56 -13.10 -8.77
C SER A 4 6.56 -12.84 -9.90
N PRO A 5 5.28 -12.54 -9.60
CA PRO A 5 4.33 -12.16 -10.64
C PRO A 5 4.87 -10.92 -11.38
N ARG A 6 4.53 -10.77 -12.67
CA ARG A 6 4.93 -9.57 -13.46
C ARG A 6 4.53 -8.26 -12.78
N TYR A 7 3.52 -8.31 -11.92
CA TYR A 7 3.03 -7.20 -11.13
C TYR A 7 2.81 -7.64 -9.68
N SER A 8 3.28 -6.83 -8.75
CA SER A 8 3.10 -7.01 -7.32
C SER A 8 1.95 -6.14 -6.80
N SER A 9 1.18 -6.67 -5.84
CA SER A 9 0.19 -5.90 -5.08
C SER A 9 0.87 -5.35 -3.83
N VAL A 10 0.98 -4.01 -3.76
CA VAL A 10 1.63 -3.31 -2.65
C VAL A 10 0.64 -2.37 -2.00
N GLN A 11 0.55 -2.41 -0.68
CA GLN A 11 -0.48 -1.68 0.07
C GLN A 11 0.12 -0.84 1.17
N VAL A 12 -0.23 0.44 1.26
CA VAL A 12 0.29 1.35 2.28
C VAL A 12 -0.78 1.61 3.34
N GLN A 13 -0.43 1.36 4.61
CA GLN A 13 -1.27 1.76 5.74
C GLN A 13 -1.18 3.27 5.97
N VAL A 14 -2.33 3.93 5.98
CA VAL A 14 -2.46 5.37 6.26
C VAL A 14 -3.36 5.63 7.46
N PHE A 15 -3.12 6.76 8.13
CA PHE A 15 -3.97 7.31 9.17
C PHE A 15 -4.23 8.79 8.88
N GLY A 16 -5.49 9.19 8.95
CA GLY A 16 -5.91 10.58 8.91
C GLY A 16 -6.65 10.95 10.20
N ASP A 17 -6.45 12.17 10.70
CA ASP A 17 -7.21 12.70 11.85
C ASP A 17 -8.21 13.79 11.43
N THR A 18 -8.95 14.31 12.41
CA THR A 18 -9.92 15.40 12.20
C THR A 18 -9.30 16.79 12.11
N HIS A 19 -7.98 16.91 12.30
CA HIS A 19 -7.24 18.17 12.23
C HIS A 19 -6.53 18.35 10.88
N GLY A 20 -6.68 17.40 9.95
CA GLY A 20 -6.04 17.43 8.64
C GLY A 20 -4.61 16.90 8.62
N ASN A 21 -4.21 16.14 9.64
CA ASN A 21 -2.93 15.45 9.67
C ASN A 21 -3.05 14.08 9.02
N TYR A 22 -2.03 13.71 8.24
CA TYR A 22 -1.96 12.43 7.54
C TYR A 22 -0.57 11.82 7.69
N VAL A 23 -0.53 10.54 8.05
CA VAL A 23 0.72 9.76 8.14
C VAL A 23 0.55 8.42 7.44
N TYR A 24 1.67 7.87 6.96
CA TYR A 24 1.77 6.47 6.56
C TYR A 24 2.69 5.73 7.52
N LEU A 25 2.50 4.42 7.67
CA LEU A 25 3.40 3.57 8.46
C LEU A 25 4.41 2.88 7.54
N TRP A 26 4.01 1.74 7.00
CA TRP A 26 4.78 0.94 6.07
C TRP A 26 3.85 0.38 5.00
N GLU A 27 4.47 -0.11 3.95
CA GLU A 27 3.82 -0.89 2.93
C GLU A 27 3.86 -2.39 3.23
N ARG A 28 2.89 -3.12 2.70
CA ARG A 28 2.79 -4.57 2.73
C ARG A 28 2.85 -5.12 1.31
N ASP A 29 3.56 -6.22 1.12
CA ASP A 29 3.44 -7.03 -0.08
C ASP A 29 2.30 -8.03 0.11
N CYS A 30 1.26 -7.91 -0.73
CA CYS A 30 0.08 -8.78 -0.74
C CYS A 30 -0.01 -9.58 -2.06
N SER A 31 1.12 -9.74 -2.76
CA SER A 31 1.17 -10.39 -4.08
C SER A 31 0.82 -11.87 -4.05
N ILE A 32 1.01 -12.53 -2.91
CA ILE A 32 0.68 -13.95 -2.72
C ILE A 32 -0.79 -14.08 -2.40
N GLN A 33 -1.59 -14.21 -3.45
CA GLN A 33 -3.04 -14.36 -3.39
C GLN A 33 -3.52 -15.55 -4.21
N ARG A 34 -4.65 -16.13 -3.84
CA ARG A 34 -5.32 -17.20 -4.59
C ARG A 34 -6.79 -16.83 -4.78
N ARG A 35 -7.26 -16.79 -6.03
CA ARG A 35 -8.65 -16.41 -6.36
C ARG A 35 -9.07 -15.07 -5.72
N HIS A 36 -8.20 -14.06 -5.82
CA HIS A 36 -8.42 -12.71 -5.24
C HIS A 36 -8.47 -12.65 -3.71
N GLN A 37 -8.08 -13.73 -3.03
CA GLN A 37 -7.93 -13.76 -1.58
C GLN A 37 -6.45 -13.63 -1.22
N LYS A 38 -6.11 -12.66 -0.38
CA LYS A 38 -4.77 -12.54 0.21
C LYS A 38 -4.49 -13.77 1.06
N ILE A 39 -3.39 -14.47 0.79
CA ILE A 39 -2.99 -15.69 1.50
C ILE A 39 -1.80 -15.41 2.40
N ILE A 40 -0.84 -14.62 1.93
CA ILE A 40 0.31 -14.16 2.71
C ILE A 40 0.45 -12.66 2.49
N GLU A 41 0.67 -11.95 3.58
CA GLU A 41 1.05 -10.55 3.60
C GLU A 41 2.37 -10.39 4.36
N GLU A 42 3.31 -9.64 3.80
CA GLU A 42 4.61 -9.38 4.42
C GLU A 42 4.84 -7.89 4.59
N ALA A 43 5.30 -7.48 5.78
CA ALA A 43 5.58 -6.10 6.13
C ALA A 43 6.98 -5.99 6.77
N PRO A 44 7.84 -5.06 6.32
CA PRO A 44 7.68 -4.23 5.11
C PRO A 44 7.81 -5.09 3.83
N ALA A 45 7.38 -4.56 2.67
CA ALA A 45 7.47 -5.30 1.42
C ALA A 45 8.94 -5.59 1.05
N PRO A 46 9.30 -6.84 0.71
CA PRO A 46 10.67 -7.20 0.39
C PRO A 46 11.12 -6.59 -0.94
N GLY A 47 12.40 -6.21 -1.01
CA GLY A 47 13.04 -5.79 -2.27
C GLY A 47 12.73 -4.36 -2.75
N LEU A 48 11.89 -3.59 -2.06
CA LEU A 48 11.71 -2.17 -2.36
C LEU A 48 12.96 -1.35 -2.00
N THR A 49 13.36 -0.47 -2.93
CA THR A 49 14.35 0.57 -2.61
C THR A 49 13.76 1.57 -1.62
N TRP A 50 14.63 2.27 -0.88
CA TRP A 50 14.19 3.30 0.06
C TRP A 50 13.46 4.44 -0.65
N GLU A 51 13.90 4.78 -1.86
CA GLU A 51 13.33 5.80 -2.71
C GLU A 51 11.90 5.44 -3.12
N THR A 52 11.67 4.23 -3.62
CA THR A 52 10.33 3.75 -3.96
C THR A 52 9.43 3.70 -2.75
N ARG A 53 9.93 3.17 -1.62
CA ARG A 53 9.18 3.08 -0.36
C ARG A 53 8.70 4.44 0.13
N LYS A 54 9.57 5.44 0.10
CA LYS A 54 9.20 6.81 0.44
C LYS A 54 8.16 7.36 -0.55
N ALA A 55 8.38 7.18 -1.85
CA ALA A 55 7.51 7.70 -2.88
C ALA A 55 6.08 7.14 -2.81
N ILE A 56 5.93 5.83 -2.59
CA ILE A 56 4.61 5.18 -2.47
C ILE A 56 3.90 5.57 -1.17
N GLY A 57 4.65 5.72 -0.06
CA GLY A 57 4.12 6.21 1.21
C GLY A 57 3.57 7.63 1.12
N GLU A 58 4.35 8.54 0.52
CA GLU A 58 3.91 9.92 0.29
C GLU A 58 2.72 10.00 -0.69
N ALA A 59 2.69 9.13 -1.71
CA ALA A 59 1.54 9.04 -2.61
C ALA A 59 0.27 8.59 -1.87
N ALA A 60 0.38 7.63 -0.95
CA ALA A 60 -0.74 7.18 -0.14
C ALA A 60 -1.27 8.28 0.79
N VAL A 61 -0.38 9.06 1.42
CA VAL A 61 -0.78 10.23 2.22
C VAL A 61 -1.47 11.29 1.36
N ARG A 62 -0.97 11.58 0.16
CA ARG A 62 -1.65 12.51 -0.76
C ARG A 62 -3.04 12.01 -1.15
N ALA A 63 -3.20 10.71 -1.40
CA ALA A 63 -4.50 10.12 -1.71
C ALA A 63 -5.49 10.27 -0.55
N ALA A 64 -5.07 9.95 0.69
CA ALA A 64 -5.90 10.12 1.88
C ALA A 64 -6.27 11.58 2.14
N GLY A 65 -5.32 12.50 1.97
CA GLY A 65 -5.53 13.94 2.12
C GLY A 65 -6.49 14.52 1.07
N ALA A 66 -6.40 14.07 -0.18
CA ALA A 66 -7.26 14.54 -1.26
C ALA A 66 -8.75 14.27 -1.00
N VAL A 67 -9.07 13.19 -0.28
CA VAL A 67 -10.45 12.83 0.09
C VAL A 67 -10.82 13.22 1.53
N LYS A 68 -9.95 13.97 2.23
CA LYS A 68 -10.13 14.37 3.62
C LYS A 68 -10.42 13.18 4.56
N TYR A 69 -9.71 12.07 4.37
CA TYR A 69 -9.97 10.84 5.10
C TYR A 69 -9.73 10.99 6.61
N THR A 70 -10.52 10.28 7.43
CA THR A 70 -10.33 10.20 8.88
C THR A 70 -10.42 8.74 9.32
N GLY A 71 -9.49 8.30 10.17
CA GLY A 71 -9.36 6.92 10.63
C GLY A 71 -8.20 6.17 9.97
N ALA A 72 -8.22 4.85 10.11
CA ALA A 72 -7.21 3.93 9.57
C ALA A 72 -7.68 3.37 8.22
N GLY A 73 -6.88 3.56 7.17
CA GLY A 73 -7.20 3.10 5.82
C GLY A 73 -5.99 2.48 5.13
N THR A 74 -6.23 1.79 4.02
CA THR A 74 -5.16 1.19 3.22
C THR A 74 -5.26 1.68 1.78
N VAL A 75 -4.18 2.23 1.24
CA VAL A 75 -4.09 2.60 -0.18
C VAL A 75 -3.39 1.49 -0.94
N GLU A 76 -4.07 0.95 -1.96
CA GLU A 76 -3.57 -0.18 -2.73
C GLU A 76 -2.98 0.29 -4.07
N PHE A 77 -1.83 -0.31 -4.40
CA PHE A 77 -1.09 -0.04 -5.62
C PHE A 77 -0.75 -1.34 -6.35
N VAL A 78 -0.63 -1.25 -7.66
CA VAL A 78 0.04 -2.27 -8.48
C VAL A 78 1.41 -1.76 -8.85
N MET A 79 2.43 -2.61 -8.73
CA MET A 79 3.81 -2.29 -9.00
C MET A 79 4.41 -3.24 -10.04
N ASP A 80 5.15 -2.71 -11.01
CA ASP A 80 5.88 -3.52 -12.01
C ASP A 80 7.28 -3.93 -11.53
N SER A 81 7.99 -4.73 -12.33
CA SER A 81 9.34 -5.20 -12.01
C SER A 81 10.41 -4.10 -11.97
N MET A 82 10.11 -2.89 -12.45
CA MET A 82 10.98 -1.72 -12.36
C MET A 82 10.61 -0.82 -11.17
N GLN A 83 9.76 -1.29 -10.26
CA GLN A 83 9.24 -0.55 -9.11
C GLN A 83 8.41 0.68 -9.47
N LYS A 84 7.90 0.77 -10.70
CA LYS A 84 6.90 1.78 -11.05
C LYS A 84 5.56 1.34 -10.50
N PHE A 85 4.92 2.22 -9.73
CA PHE A 85 3.65 1.93 -9.07
C PHE A 85 2.49 2.78 -9.60
N PHE A 86 1.29 2.22 -9.52
CA PHE A 86 0.05 2.81 -10.01
C PHE A 86 -1.03 2.63 -8.95
N PHE A 87 -1.75 3.71 -8.64
CA PHE A 87 -2.88 3.68 -7.71
C PHE A 87 -3.99 2.76 -8.24
N MET A 88 -4.56 1.94 -7.37
CA MET A 88 -5.77 1.17 -7.68
C MET A 88 -6.98 1.68 -6.90
N GLU A 89 -6.91 1.62 -5.57
CA GLU A 89 -8.04 1.97 -4.72
C GLU A 89 -7.57 2.35 -3.31
N MET A 90 -8.50 2.86 -2.50
CA MET A 90 -8.32 3.06 -1.07
C MET A 90 -9.42 2.34 -0.31
N ASN A 91 -9.02 1.40 0.54
CA ASN A 91 -9.91 0.74 1.50
C ASN A 91 -10.08 1.62 2.74
N THR A 92 -11.30 2.12 2.97
CA THR A 92 -11.65 3.05 4.06
C THR A 92 -11.94 2.37 5.39
N ARG A 93 -11.27 1.24 5.65
CA ARG A 93 -11.42 0.41 6.84
C ARG A 93 -10.08 -0.16 7.25
N LEU A 94 -10.00 -0.58 8.51
CA LEU A 94 -8.87 -1.39 8.98
C LEU A 94 -8.84 -2.70 8.19
N GLN A 95 -7.66 -3.06 7.69
CA GLN A 95 -7.46 -4.35 7.03
C GLN A 95 -7.06 -5.43 8.03
N VAL A 96 -7.48 -6.65 7.73
CA VAL A 96 -6.98 -7.87 8.37
C VAL A 96 -5.76 -8.29 7.56
N GLY A 97 -4.62 -8.44 8.22
CA GLY A 97 -3.40 -9.01 7.64
C GLY A 97 -3.16 -10.43 8.13
#